data_AF-J2R7A3-F1
#
_entry.id   AF-J2R7A3-F1
#
_cell.length_a   1.000
_cell.length_b   1.000
_cell.length_c   1.000
_cell.angle_alpha   90.00
_cell.angle_beta   90.00
_cell.angle_gamma   90.00
#
_symmetry.space_group_name_H-M   'P 1'
#
loop_
_entity.id
_entity.type
_entity.pdbx_description
1 polymer ?
#
loop_
_entity_poly.entity_id
_entity_poly.type
_entity_poly.pdbx_seq_one_letter_code
_entity_poly.pdbx_strand_id
1 'polypeptide(L)'
;MYSEWVRRMESWPKLPPGLPILSIVLIECEALELKHANLQISVELQGFQPTVHEDQGTKSMIKDAKVESESETFIAQETDASVGPAPACDVVRNGVWRTRVRGQARKLSRSTQFVIAAAVILGLTMFFVGKLVSERIESAAVYSAAEAAAQYMDTFLEPYVQEMSRDNGLSAASVQFLDRLTESRSLKQHIVSIKIWRADGTVVYGTNKAITNRKFPMDEITEALKGKVVTDLKDLDEDENEFERELDLPLYEIYAPLRDSSSGKIIAVGEFYEKADSLKREVNRVRQQVWGVVGAATLAMLSLLFFIVRRGDKIIQQQQVALRLRLQEQTRLHISNAELQRKIATATQEFSRVNELTLRRIGADLHDGPAQLLTLILIRLDDLAENCSTVDQESLETIRGAATDALHEVRDLSRGLALPEINDLSLVEELQLVAQRHEQRTGTKVTLTLGLLPEAAPLPLKLCLYRFVQEALSNAYRHANGEGQVVQAQYIDEILNISVRDSGPGMAADALLQETSGRNRLGLAGLRYRIESLGGLFSIDSGASGTSVNAQFKF
;
A
#
# COMPACT_ATOMS: atom_id res chain seq x y z
N MET A 1 25.96 16.63 0.78
CA MET A 1 25.49 15.78 -0.34
C MET A 1 26.19 16.08 -1.67
N TYR A 2 26.02 17.24 -2.31
CA TYR A 2 26.68 17.52 -3.62
C TYR A 2 28.21 17.63 -3.52
N SER A 3 28.71 18.25 -2.44
CA SER A 3 30.15 18.41 -2.17
C SER A 3 30.86 17.10 -1.80
N GLU A 4 30.17 16.17 -1.14
CA GLU A 4 30.67 14.82 -0.87
C GLU A 4 30.73 13.96 -2.12
N TRP A 5 29.80 14.18 -3.05
CA TRP A 5 29.75 13.47 -4.33
C TRP A 5 30.95 13.82 -5.23
N VAL A 6 31.29 15.10 -5.32
CA VAL A 6 32.44 15.58 -6.13
C VAL A 6 33.77 15.07 -5.56
N ARG A 7 33.93 15.09 -4.22
CA ARG A 7 35.15 14.62 -3.55
C ARG A 7 35.42 13.12 -3.73
N ARG A 8 34.36 12.33 -3.92
CA ARG A 8 34.42 10.88 -4.12
C ARG A 8 34.74 10.50 -5.57
N MET A 9 34.47 11.40 -6.51
CA MET A 9 34.79 11.26 -7.94
C MET A 9 36.27 11.51 -8.21
N GLU A 10 36.90 12.45 -7.49
CA GLU A 10 38.33 12.78 -7.64
C GLU A 10 39.28 11.72 -7.05
N SER A 11 38.78 10.84 -6.17
CA SER A 11 39.60 9.82 -5.50
C SER A 11 39.66 8.47 -6.24
N TRP A 12 39.20 8.39 -7.49
CA TRP A 12 39.16 7.13 -8.24
C TRP A 12 40.49 6.85 -8.97
N PRO A 13 41.06 5.63 -8.86
CA PRO A 13 42.26 5.27 -9.59
C PRO A 13 41.95 5.17 -11.10
N LYS A 14 42.87 5.68 -11.94
CA LYS A 14 42.76 5.59 -13.40
C LYS A 14 42.75 4.12 -13.85
N LEU A 15 41.58 3.65 -14.28
CA LEU A 15 41.34 2.30 -14.81
C LEU A 15 41.46 2.27 -16.35
N PRO A 16 41.78 1.10 -16.94
CA PRO A 16 42.20 0.98 -18.34
C PRO A 16 41.05 1.21 -19.33
N PRO A 17 41.35 1.62 -20.57
CA PRO A 17 40.33 1.96 -21.56
C PRO A 17 39.68 0.67 -22.10
N GLY A 18 38.35 0.54 -21.99
CA GLY A 18 37.62 -0.53 -22.68
C GLY A 18 36.28 -1.00 -22.10
N LEU A 19 35.84 -0.54 -20.92
CA LEU A 19 34.54 -0.95 -20.36
C LEU A 19 33.47 0.13 -20.58
N PRO A 20 32.31 -0.21 -21.20
CA PRO A 20 31.23 0.75 -21.41
C PRO A 20 30.55 1.10 -20.09
N ILE A 21 30.40 2.40 -19.84
CA ILE A 21 29.81 3.05 -18.65
C ILE A 21 28.43 2.46 -18.28
N LEU A 22 27.69 1.93 -19.27
CA LEU A 22 26.39 1.28 -19.06
C LEU A 22 26.44 0.03 -18.16
N SER A 23 27.56 -0.70 -18.18
CA SER A 23 27.74 -1.94 -17.40
C SER A 23 27.91 -1.64 -15.91
N ILE A 24 28.52 -0.50 -15.58
CA ILE A 24 28.79 -0.07 -14.20
C ILE A 24 27.51 0.47 -13.56
N VAL A 25 26.69 1.21 -14.32
CA VAL A 25 25.38 1.70 -13.85
C VAL A 25 24.41 0.56 -13.56
N LEU A 26 24.44 -0.52 -14.35
CA LEU A 26 23.60 -1.70 -14.09
C LEU A 26 24.05 -2.47 -12.84
N ILE A 27 25.36 -2.67 -12.64
CA ILE A 27 25.88 -3.39 -11.47
C ILE A 27 25.65 -2.61 -10.16
N GLU A 28 25.79 -1.28 -10.18
CA GLU A 28 25.51 -0.47 -8.98
C GLU A 28 24.02 -0.28 -8.69
N CYS A 29 23.12 -0.30 -9.70
CA CYS A 29 21.68 -0.33 -9.46
C CYS A 29 21.26 -1.62 -8.75
N GLU A 30 21.82 -2.76 -9.15
CA GLU A 30 21.55 -4.06 -8.52
C GLU A 30 22.07 -4.10 -7.06
N ALA A 31 23.21 -3.45 -6.79
CA ALA A 31 23.78 -3.35 -5.44
C ALA A 31 23.02 -2.37 -4.52
N LEU A 32 22.42 -1.30 -5.06
CA LEU A 32 21.57 -0.39 -4.29
C LEU A 32 20.20 -1.00 -3.95
N GLU A 33 19.61 -1.79 -4.85
CA GLU A 33 18.36 -2.52 -4.58
C GLU A 33 18.54 -3.58 -3.49
N LEU A 34 19.67 -4.31 -3.47
CA LEU A 34 19.99 -5.28 -2.42
C LEU A 34 20.21 -4.63 -1.05
N LYS A 35 20.80 -3.43 -1.00
CA LYS A 35 20.94 -2.66 0.26
C LYS A 35 19.62 -2.11 0.77
N HIS A 36 18.75 -1.63 -0.12
CA HIS A 36 17.42 -1.15 0.28
C HIS A 36 16.50 -2.30 0.75
N ALA A 37 16.54 -3.45 0.09
CA ALA A 37 15.78 -4.64 0.50
C ALA A 37 16.22 -5.16 1.89
N ASN A 38 17.53 -5.19 2.18
CA ASN A 38 18.03 -5.59 3.49
C ASN A 38 17.75 -4.56 4.60
N LEU A 39 17.72 -3.26 4.28
CA LEU A 39 17.32 -2.22 5.24
C LEU A 39 15.82 -2.33 5.58
N GLN A 40 14.98 -2.63 4.60
CA GLN A 40 13.54 -2.72 4.78
C GLN A 40 13.15 -3.96 5.62
N ILE A 41 13.84 -5.09 5.43
CA ILE A 41 13.69 -6.29 6.25
C ILE A 41 14.18 -6.06 7.70
N SER A 42 15.24 -5.27 7.89
CA SER A 42 15.78 -4.98 9.23
C SER A 42 14.92 -4.00 10.03
N VAL A 43 14.24 -3.06 9.36
CA VAL A 43 13.31 -2.12 10.01
C VAL A 43 11.98 -2.81 10.39
N GLU A 44 11.55 -3.81 9.62
CA GLU A 44 10.30 -4.54 9.88
C GLU A 44 10.45 -5.60 11.00
N LEU A 45 11.68 -6.04 11.31
CA LEU A 45 11.98 -6.95 12.43
C LEU A 45 12.24 -6.24 13.77
N GLN A 46 12.43 -4.91 13.79
CA GLN A 46 12.62 -4.13 15.03
C GLN A 46 11.32 -3.53 15.60
N GLY A 47 10.18 -3.70 14.93
CA GLY A 47 8.89 -3.11 15.33
C GLY A 47 7.97 -3.98 16.19
N PHE A 48 8.39 -5.19 16.61
CA PHE A 48 7.52 -6.11 17.36
C PHE A 48 8.06 -6.40 18.77
N GLN A 49 7.69 -5.54 19.73
CA GLN A 49 7.67 -5.88 21.15
C GLN A 49 6.23 -5.77 21.66
N PRO A 50 5.69 -6.80 22.36
CA PRO A 50 4.37 -6.70 22.96
C PRO A 50 4.47 -6.02 24.32
N THR A 51 4.02 -4.77 24.42
CA THR A 51 3.78 -4.10 25.71
C THR A 51 2.32 -4.26 26.11
N VAL A 52 2.13 -4.99 27.20
CA VAL A 52 0.93 -5.03 28.04
C VAL A 52 0.92 -3.77 28.92
N HIS A 53 -0.16 -2.99 28.93
CA HIS A 53 -0.71 -2.17 30.03
C HIS A 53 -1.86 -1.33 29.44
N GLU A 54 -3.12 -1.58 29.80
CA GLU A 54 -3.84 -1.06 30.98
C GLU A 54 -4.41 0.34 30.69
N ASP A 55 -5.70 0.36 30.36
CA ASP A 55 -6.49 1.50 29.92
C ASP A 55 -7.15 2.17 31.14
N GLN A 56 -6.80 3.42 31.42
CA GLN A 56 -7.56 4.31 32.30
C GLN A 56 -8.15 5.44 31.44
N GLY A 57 -9.48 5.51 31.45
CA GLY A 57 -10.25 6.26 30.48
C GLY A 57 -10.25 7.79 30.61
N THR A 58 -10.84 8.43 29.60
CA THR A 58 -11.54 9.71 29.77
C THR A 58 -12.62 9.89 28.70
N LYS A 59 -13.86 9.84 29.19
CA LYS A 59 -15.14 10.38 28.71
C LYS A 59 -15.20 11.28 27.46
N SER A 60 -16.31 11.04 26.73
CA SER A 60 -17.28 12.01 26.20
C SER A 60 -17.06 12.62 24.80
N MET A 61 -17.82 12.12 23.81
CA MET A 61 -18.96 12.83 23.18
C MET A 61 -19.51 11.97 22.02
N ILE A 62 -20.69 11.39 22.21
CA ILE A 62 -21.53 10.87 21.12
C ILE A 62 -22.58 11.93 20.83
N LYS A 63 -22.67 12.37 19.57
CA LYS A 63 -23.85 13.00 18.99
C LYS A 63 -24.19 12.29 17.69
N ASP A 64 -25.47 11.97 17.60
CA ASP A 64 -26.17 11.30 16.50
C ASP A 64 -26.02 12.00 15.14
N ALA A 65 -26.01 11.20 14.07
CA ALA A 65 -26.81 11.39 12.84
C ALA A 65 -26.39 10.31 11.81
N LYS A 66 -27.20 9.26 11.66
CA LYS A 66 -28.24 9.10 10.62
C LYS A 66 -27.64 8.77 9.23
N VAL A 67 -27.54 7.47 8.96
CA VAL A 67 -27.24 6.90 7.64
C VAL A 67 -28.57 6.79 6.89
N GLU A 68 -28.73 7.55 5.81
CA GLU A 68 -29.88 7.50 4.90
C GLU A 68 -29.45 6.72 3.65
N SER A 69 -30.07 5.56 3.44
CA SER A 69 -29.95 4.74 2.24
C SER A 69 -31.08 5.10 1.28
N GLU A 70 -30.76 5.66 0.13
CA GLU A 70 -31.73 5.80 -0.97
C GLU A 70 -31.55 4.66 -1.96
N SER A 71 -32.53 3.78 -1.96
CA SER A 71 -32.84 2.83 -3.03
C SER A 71 -34.23 3.22 -3.55
N GLU A 72 -34.30 3.86 -4.72
CA GLU A 72 -35.57 4.04 -5.43
C GLU A 72 -35.59 3.24 -6.73
N THR A 73 -36.53 2.32 -6.74
CA THR A 73 -37.03 1.58 -7.90
C THR A 73 -38.29 2.33 -8.32
N PHE A 74 -38.42 2.74 -9.58
CA PHE A 74 -39.72 3.17 -10.10
C PHE A 74 -39.95 2.60 -11.51
N ILE A 75 -41.07 1.89 -11.63
CA ILE A 75 -41.60 1.26 -12.84
C ILE A 75 -42.68 2.16 -13.44
N ALA A 76 -42.64 2.24 -14.78
CA ALA A 76 -43.69 2.49 -15.78
C ALA A 76 -44.55 3.77 -15.74
N GLN A 77 -44.57 4.46 -16.88
CA GLN A 77 -45.84 4.69 -17.59
C GLN A 77 -45.62 4.97 -19.09
N GLU A 78 -46.46 4.30 -19.88
CA GLU A 78 -46.58 4.27 -21.33
C GLU A 78 -47.68 5.28 -21.74
N THR A 79 -47.46 6.10 -22.77
CA THR A 79 -48.53 6.82 -23.52
C THR A 79 -48.10 7.10 -24.96
N ASP A 80 -49.11 7.15 -25.81
CA ASP A 80 -49.11 6.82 -27.24
C ASP A 80 -48.92 8.01 -28.21
N ALA A 81 -48.40 7.68 -29.39
CA ALA A 81 -48.60 8.23 -30.75
C ALA A 81 -48.58 9.76 -31.09
N SER A 82 -47.66 10.15 -32.00
CA SER A 82 -47.98 10.92 -33.24
C SER A 82 -46.85 10.96 -34.31
N VAL A 83 -47.13 10.32 -35.45
CA VAL A 83 -46.75 10.49 -36.89
C VAL A 83 -45.68 11.53 -37.36
N GLY A 84 -44.56 11.01 -37.93
CA GLY A 84 -43.84 11.33 -39.21
C GLY A 84 -43.21 12.71 -39.52
N PRO A 85 -42.22 12.84 -40.46
CA PRO A 85 -41.60 11.84 -41.34
C PRO A 85 -40.05 11.72 -41.23
N ALA A 86 -39.48 10.79 -42.01
CA ALA A 86 -38.11 10.26 -41.97
C ALA A 86 -37.06 11.06 -42.82
N PRO A 87 -35.83 10.55 -43.08
CA PRO A 87 -34.58 11.02 -42.46
C PRO A 87 -33.64 11.76 -43.42
N ALA A 88 -32.82 12.69 -42.90
CA ALA A 88 -31.64 13.18 -43.61
C ALA A 88 -30.42 12.35 -43.20
N CYS A 89 -30.07 11.36 -44.02
CA CYS A 89 -28.72 10.81 -44.09
C CYS A 89 -27.79 11.94 -44.55
N ASP A 90 -26.90 12.40 -43.68
CA ASP A 90 -25.51 12.72 -43.99
C ASP A 90 -24.81 13.16 -42.71
N VAL A 91 -23.49 12.94 -42.62
CA VAL A 91 -22.62 13.23 -41.46
C VAL A 91 -22.53 12.13 -40.38
N VAL A 92 -22.31 10.86 -40.76
CA VAL A 92 -21.70 9.86 -39.85
C VAL A 92 -20.54 9.14 -40.54
N ARG A 93 -19.48 9.88 -40.86
CA ARG A 93 -18.20 9.26 -41.29
C ARG A 93 -16.99 9.62 -40.43
N ASN A 94 -17.06 10.72 -39.67
CA ASN A 94 -15.97 11.17 -38.80
C ASN A 94 -16.09 10.72 -37.33
N GLY A 95 -17.22 10.10 -36.93
CA GLY A 95 -17.44 9.61 -35.56
C GLY A 95 -17.09 8.14 -35.31
N VAL A 96 -17.11 7.30 -36.36
CA VAL A 96 -17.02 5.83 -36.22
C VAL A 96 -15.61 5.37 -35.85
N TRP A 97 -14.56 6.05 -36.32
CA TRP A 97 -13.18 5.75 -35.94
C TRP A 97 -12.88 6.12 -34.49
N ARG A 98 -13.36 7.28 -34.03
CA ARG A 98 -13.16 7.72 -32.64
C ARG A 98 -13.87 6.82 -31.63
N THR A 99 -15.06 6.31 -31.95
CA THR A 99 -15.80 5.40 -31.05
C THR A 99 -15.24 3.98 -31.06
N ARG A 100 -14.77 3.45 -32.20
CA ARG A 100 -14.11 2.13 -32.26
C ARG A 100 -12.79 2.07 -31.50
N VAL A 101 -11.93 3.07 -31.67
CA VAL A 101 -10.62 3.12 -30.99
C VAL A 101 -10.79 3.23 -29.48
N ARG A 102 -11.76 4.04 -29.00
CA ARG A 102 -12.05 4.18 -27.56
C ARG A 102 -12.66 2.91 -26.95
N GLY A 103 -13.47 2.17 -27.73
CA GLY A 103 -14.07 0.91 -27.31
C GLY A 103 -13.10 -0.27 -27.24
N GLN A 104 -12.15 -0.36 -28.18
CA GLN A 104 -11.09 -1.38 -28.14
C GLN A 104 -10.02 -1.08 -27.08
N ALA A 105 -9.65 0.19 -26.89
CA ALA A 105 -8.71 0.58 -25.85
C ALA A 105 -9.19 0.15 -24.45
N ARG A 106 -10.49 0.27 -24.15
CA ARG A 106 -11.09 -0.13 -22.87
C ARG A 106 -11.02 -1.64 -22.57
N LYS A 107 -10.79 -2.51 -23.57
CA LYS A 107 -10.64 -3.96 -23.37
C LYS A 107 -9.20 -4.37 -23.04
N LEU A 108 -8.22 -3.49 -23.21
CA LEU A 108 -6.82 -3.76 -22.91
C LEU A 108 -6.52 -3.52 -21.43
N SER A 109 -5.59 -4.30 -20.85
CA SER A 109 -5.10 -4.06 -19.49
C SER A 109 -4.60 -2.62 -19.36
N ARG A 110 -4.80 -2.00 -18.19
CA ARG A 110 -4.36 -0.61 -17.90
C ARG A 110 -2.85 -0.44 -18.15
N SER A 111 -2.08 -1.47 -17.89
CA SER A 111 -0.64 -1.54 -18.18
C SER A 111 -0.32 -1.46 -19.68
N THR A 112 -1.13 -2.12 -20.52
CA THR A 112 -0.96 -2.11 -21.97
C THR A 112 -1.34 -0.76 -22.56
N GLN A 113 -2.39 -0.12 -22.02
CA GLN A 113 -2.75 1.25 -22.38
C GLN A 113 -1.60 2.23 -22.07
N PHE A 114 -0.94 2.07 -20.91
CA PHE A 114 0.22 2.88 -20.53
C PHE A 114 1.40 2.68 -21.49
N VAL A 115 1.75 1.44 -21.84
CA VAL A 115 2.85 1.18 -22.80
C VAL A 115 2.54 1.77 -24.18
N ILE A 116 1.29 1.67 -24.66
CA ILE A 116 0.89 2.28 -25.93
C ILE A 116 1.03 3.80 -25.88
N ALA A 117 0.57 4.44 -24.80
CA ALA A 117 0.70 5.89 -24.63
C ALA A 117 2.17 6.32 -24.60
N ALA A 118 3.01 5.60 -23.86
CA ALA A 118 4.45 5.86 -23.81
C ALA A 118 5.12 5.68 -25.18
N ALA A 119 4.73 4.65 -25.94
CA ALA A 119 5.22 4.42 -27.31
C ALA A 119 4.89 5.58 -28.25
N VAL A 120 3.66 6.10 -28.17
CA VAL A 120 3.26 7.26 -28.97
C VAL A 120 4.08 8.49 -28.60
N ILE A 121 4.23 8.79 -27.30
CA ILE A 121 4.99 9.96 -26.84
C ILE A 121 6.47 9.85 -27.23
N LEU A 122 7.10 8.70 -26.99
CA LEU A 122 8.50 8.45 -27.35
C LEU A 122 8.72 8.52 -28.86
N GLY A 123 7.79 7.98 -29.66
CA GLY A 123 7.87 8.06 -31.12
C GLY A 123 7.75 9.49 -31.65
N LEU A 124 6.84 10.29 -31.10
CA LEU A 124 6.71 11.71 -31.46
C LEU A 124 7.94 12.52 -31.07
N THR A 125 8.47 12.31 -29.86
CA THR A 125 9.70 12.96 -29.40
C THR A 125 10.90 12.56 -30.26
N MET A 126 11.05 11.28 -30.59
CA MET A 126 12.06 10.78 -31.52
C MET A 126 12.00 11.51 -32.87
N PHE A 127 10.80 11.61 -33.45
CA PHE A 127 10.62 12.26 -34.74
C PHE A 127 10.99 13.74 -34.69
N PHE A 128 10.53 14.45 -33.66
CA PHE A 128 10.83 15.87 -33.47
C PHE A 128 12.33 16.12 -33.30
N VAL A 129 12.99 15.36 -32.42
CA VAL A 129 14.44 15.48 -32.19
C VAL A 129 15.23 15.09 -33.43
N GLY A 130 14.85 13.99 -34.09
CA GLY A 130 15.50 13.53 -35.32
C GLY A 130 15.42 14.56 -36.45
N LYS A 131 14.26 15.21 -36.60
CA LYS A 131 14.08 16.31 -37.56
C LYS A 131 14.95 17.52 -37.20
N LEU A 132 14.88 18.00 -35.95
CA LEU A 132 15.63 19.17 -35.49
C LEU A 132 17.14 18.99 -35.65
N VAL A 133 17.66 17.83 -35.26
CA VAL A 133 19.09 17.50 -35.39
C VAL A 133 19.48 17.38 -36.86
N SER A 134 18.65 16.75 -37.70
CA SER A 134 18.93 16.61 -39.13
C SER A 134 19.01 17.96 -39.84
N GLU A 135 18.04 18.86 -39.60
CA GLU A 135 18.05 20.21 -40.16
C GLU A 135 19.30 20.97 -39.68
N ARG A 136 19.69 20.81 -38.41
CA ARG A 136 20.87 21.50 -37.89
C ARG A 136 22.19 21.02 -38.49
N ILE A 137 22.31 19.72 -38.74
CA ILE A 137 23.51 19.12 -39.35
C ILE A 137 23.65 19.58 -40.80
N GLU A 138 22.55 19.59 -41.55
CA GLU A 138 22.54 20.03 -42.95
C GLU A 138 22.98 21.48 -43.08
N SER A 139 22.38 22.41 -42.32
CA SER A 139 22.77 23.82 -42.35
C SER A 139 24.23 24.03 -41.91
N ALA A 140 24.70 23.30 -40.90
CA ALA A 140 26.09 23.42 -40.43
C ALA A 140 27.10 22.92 -41.47
N ALA A 141 26.78 21.82 -42.16
CA ALA A 141 27.64 21.24 -43.19
C ALA A 141 27.71 22.15 -44.43
N VAL A 142 26.58 22.68 -44.90
CA VAL A 142 26.52 23.62 -46.04
C VAL A 142 27.30 24.89 -45.74
N TYR A 143 27.06 25.50 -44.57
CA TYR A 143 27.77 26.73 -44.17
C TYR A 143 29.29 26.51 -44.07
N SER A 144 29.74 25.39 -43.48
CA SER A 144 31.16 25.07 -43.39
C SER A 144 31.80 24.82 -44.76
N ALA A 145 31.09 24.19 -45.70
CA ALA A 145 31.58 23.99 -47.06
C ALA A 145 31.69 25.33 -47.80
N ALA A 146 30.71 26.21 -47.62
CA ALA A 146 30.68 27.55 -48.21
C ALA A 146 31.84 28.42 -47.77
N GLU A 147 32.14 28.47 -46.47
CA GLU A 147 33.27 29.23 -45.95
C GLU A 147 34.61 28.72 -46.49
N ALA A 148 34.79 27.40 -46.55
CA ALA A 148 36.00 26.79 -47.09
C ALA A 148 36.18 27.13 -48.58
N ALA A 149 35.11 27.06 -49.36
CA ALA A 149 35.15 27.37 -50.77
C ALA A 149 35.32 28.88 -51.03
N ALA A 150 34.72 29.75 -50.21
CA ALA A 150 34.94 31.19 -50.26
C ALA A 150 36.40 31.59 -49.97
N GLN A 151 37.06 30.95 -48.99
CA GLN A 151 38.49 31.17 -48.72
C GLN A 151 39.38 30.71 -49.87
N TYR A 152 39.04 29.56 -50.47
CA TYR A 152 39.71 29.06 -51.66
C TYR A 152 39.56 30.09 -52.80
N MET A 153 38.36 30.62 -53.03
CA MET A 153 38.09 31.63 -54.06
C MET A 153 38.76 32.97 -53.83
N ASP A 154 38.80 33.48 -52.60
CA ASP A 154 39.55 34.70 -52.28
C ASP A 154 41.01 34.53 -52.71
N THR A 155 41.63 33.40 -52.36
CA THR A 155 43.03 33.10 -52.72
C THR A 155 43.29 33.05 -54.24
N PHE A 156 42.34 32.54 -55.05
CA PHE A 156 42.53 32.35 -56.50
C PHE A 156 42.04 33.51 -57.36
N LEU A 157 40.99 34.23 -56.93
CA LEU A 157 40.36 35.29 -57.71
C LEU A 157 40.84 36.68 -57.31
N GLU A 158 41.26 36.88 -56.04
CA GLU A 158 41.73 38.18 -55.53
C GLU A 158 42.75 38.84 -56.46
N PRO A 159 43.81 38.15 -56.98
CA PRO A 159 44.84 38.81 -57.79
C PRO A 159 44.30 39.39 -59.10
N TYR A 160 43.24 38.82 -59.67
CA TYR A 160 42.71 39.18 -60.99
C TYR A 160 41.58 40.20 -60.92
N VAL A 161 40.94 40.32 -59.75
CA VAL A 161 39.82 41.23 -59.51
C VAL A 161 40.30 42.60 -59.00
N GLN A 162 41.59 42.75 -58.65
CA GLN A 162 42.17 44.05 -58.25
C GLN A 162 42.02 45.14 -59.32
N GLU A 163 42.04 44.78 -60.61
CA GLU A 163 41.86 45.75 -61.72
C GLU A 163 40.46 46.39 -61.71
N MET A 164 39.46 45.68 -61.17
CA MET A 164 38.08 46.20 -61.04
C MET A 164 37.98 47.35 -60.05
N SER A 165 38.94 47.49 -59.14
CA SER A 165 39.06 48.63 -58.21
C SER A 165 39.33 49.95 -58.96
N ARG A 166 39.91 49.87 -60.18
CA ARG A 166 40.32 51.02 -60.98
C ARG A 166 39.40 51.29 -62.18
N ASP A 167 39.09 50.26 -62.97
CA ASP A 167 38.44 50.42 -64.28
C ASP A 167 36.99 49.88 -64.33
N ASN A 168 36.42 49.47 -63.19
CA ASN A 168 35.06 48.90 -63.08
C ASN A 168 34.78 47.71 -64.02
N GLY A 169 35.82 47.06 -64.54
CA GLY A 169 35.77 45.95 -65.49
C GLY A 169 37.05 45.12 -65.46
N LEU A 170 37.06 44.00 -66.17
CA LEU A 170 38.22 43.11 -66.27
C LEU A 170 38.94 43.32 -67.62
N SER A 171 40.28 43.34 -67.60
CA SER A 171 41.07 43.40 -68.83
C SER A 171 40.96 42.09 -69.63
N ALA A 172 41.20 42.17 -70.95
CA ALA A 172 41.18 40.98 -71.80
C ALA A 172 42.21 39.91 -71.36
N ALA A 173 43.31 40.33 -70.72
CA ALA A 173 44.31 39.43 -70.15
C ALA A 173 43.77 38.70 -68.90
N SER A 174 43.09 39.42 -68.01
CA SER A 174 42.45 38.85 -66.82
C SER A 174 41.33 37.88 -67.18
N VAL A 175 40.50 38.19 -68.19
CA VAL A 175 39.45 37.28 -68.69
C VAL A 175 40.06 35.99 -69.28
N GLN A 176 41.10 36.09 -70.13
CA GLN A 176 41.77 34.91 -70.68
C GLN A 176 42.45 34.05 -69.62
N PHE A 177 42.89 34.66 -68.51
CA PHE A 177 43.47 33.92 -67.39
C PHE A 177 42.39 33.18 -66.60
N LEU A 178 41.28 33.85 -66.30
CA LEU A 178 40.12 33.23 -65.65
C LEU A 178 39.55 32.07 -66.48
N ASP A 179 39.50 32.21 -67.81
CA ASP A 179 39.11 31.11 -68.71
C ASP A 179 40.04 29.91 -68.55
N ARG A 180 41.36 30.12 -68.59
CA ARG A 180 42.36 29.05 -68.36
C ARG A 180 42.26 28.44 -66.96
N LEU A 181 41.96 29.23 -65.93
CA LEU A 181 41.74 28.73 -64.58
C LEU A 181 40.50 27.84 -64.51
N THR A 182 39.37 28.28 -65.07
CA THR A 182 38.13 27.48 -65.13
C THR A 182 38.29 26.21 -65.95
N GLU A 183 39.22 26.18 -66.91
CA GLU A 183 39.55 24.97 -67.66
C GLU A 183 40.53 24.02 -66.95
N SER A 184 41.20 24.49 -65.89
CA SER A 184 42.19 23.69 -65.15
C SER A 184 41.56 22.48 -64.45
N ARG A 185 42.30 21.37 -64.44
CA ARG A 185 41.84 20.10 -63.84
C ARG A 185 41.58 20.21 -62.33
N SER A 186 42.34 21.05 -61.63
CA SER A 186 42.20 21.29 -60.19
C SER A 186 40.90 22.02 -59.86
N LEU A 187 40.54 23.02 -60.67
CA LEU A 187 39.35 23.84 -60.43
C LEU A 187 38.07 23.10 -60.85
N LYS A 188 38.07 22.44 -62.02
CA LYS A 188 36.94 21.62 -62.52
C LYS A 188 36.53 20.45 -61.62
N GLN A 189 37.40 20.02 -60.71
CA GLN A 189 37.06 18.96 -59.75
C GLN A 189 36.10 19.43 -58.67
N HIS A 190 36.15 20.71 -58.29
CA HIS A 190 35.41 21.26 -57.16
C HIS A 190 34.38 22.30 -57.63
N ILE A 191 34.63 22.99 -58.75
CA ILE A 191 33.80 24.09 -59.23
C ILE A 191 33.38 23.83 -60.68
N VAL A 192 32.08 23.94 -60.92
CA VAL A 192 31.42 23.66 -62.20
C VAL A 192 31.27 24.94 -63.03
N SER A 193 30.89 26.04 -62.39
CA SER A 193 30.69 27.36 -63.03
C SER A 193 31.10 28.47 -62.07
N ILE A 194 31.58 29.59 -62.61
CA ILE A 194 31.98 30.79 -61.87
C ILE A 194 31.39 32.02 -62.54
N LYS A 195 30.83 32.92 -61.73
CA LYS A 195 30.35 34.25 -62.12
C LYS A 195 30.99 35.31 -61.21
N ILE A 196 31.39 36.45 -61.75
CA ILE A 196 31.93 37.58 -61.00
C ILE A 196 31.00 38.77 -61.20
N TRP A 197 30.44 39.23 -60.09
CA TRP A 197 29.47 40.30 -60.03
C TRP A 197 30.13 41.59 -59.57
N ARG A 198 29.79 42.68 -60.25
CA ARG A 198 30.06 44.03 -59.76
C ARG A 198 28.97 44.44 -58.78
N ALA A 199 29.30 45.39 -57.89
CA ALA A 199 28.37 45.95 -56.90
C ALA A 199 27.09 46.59 -57.48
N ASP A 200 26.99 46.77 -58.81
CA ASP A 200 25.82 47.30 -59.50
C ASP A 200 24.93 46.22 -60.16
N GLY A 201 25.18 44.94 -59.86
CA GLY A 201 24.39 43.80 -60.35
C GLY A 201 24.77 43.34 -61.76
N THR A 202 25.91 43.83 -62.29
CA THR A 202 26.42 43.42 -63.61
C THR A 202 27.37 42.23 -63.47
N VAL A 203 27.16 41.18 -64.26
CA VAL A 203 28.10 40.05 -64.34
C VAL A 203 29.26 40.45 -65.26
N VAL A 204 30.44 40.65 -64.69
CA VAL A 204 31.65 41.10 -65.43
C VAL A 204 32.42 39.93 -66.01
N TYR A 205 32.24 38.73 -65.43
CA TYR A 205 32.77 37.48 -65.94
C TYR A 205 31.80 36.36 -65.64
N GLY A 206 31.57 35.47 -66.60
CA GLY A 206 30.88 34.20 -66.40
C GLY A 206 31.59 33.09 -67.17
N THR A 207 31.50 31.86 -66.66
CA THR A 207 31.88 30.65 -67.42
C THR A 207 31.05 30.57 -68.71
N ASN A 208 29.74 30.85 -68.64
CA ASN A 208 28.93 31.13 -69.81
C ASN A 208 29.14 32.60 -70.26
N LYS A 209 29.61 32.81 -71.49
CA LYS A 209 29.83 34.16 -72.02
C LYS A 209 28.53 34.89 -72.40
N ALA A 210 27.40 34.16 -72.53
CA ALA A 210 26.10 34.76 -72.89
C ALA A 210 25.53 35.70 -71.82
N ILE A 211 25.97 35.55 -70.56
CA ILE A 211 25.53 36.37 -69.42
C ILE A 211 26.50 37.51 -69.08
N THR A 212 27.67 37.57 -69.72
CA THR A 212 28.69 38.60 -69.45
C THR A 212 28.20 39.98 -69.93
N ASN A 213 28.41 41.00 -69.11
CA ASN A 213 27.91 42.38 -69.26
C ASN A 213 26.38 42.54 -69.24
N ARG A 214 25.63 41.54 -68.76
CA ARG A 214 24.21 41.66 -68.47
C ARG A 214 24.00 42.02 -67.00
N LYS A 215 22.88 42.68 -66.72
CA LYS A 215 22.48 43.11 -65.36
C LYS A 215 21.29 42.29 -64.91
N PHE A 216 21.37 41.77 -63.68
CA PHE A 216 20.35 40.93 -63.05
C PHE A 216 19.94 41.52 -61.68
N PRO A 217 18.88 40.99 -61.03
CA PRO A 217 18.50 41.38 -59.67
C PRO A 217 19.65 41.19 -58.67
N MET A 218 19.69 42.00 -57.62
CA MET A 218 20.78 41.96 -56.62
C MET A 218 20.43 41.18 -55.35
N ASP A 219 19.24 40.58 -55.30
CA ASP A 219 18.68 40.06 -54.06
C ASP A 219 19.58 38.99 -53.43
N GLU A 220 20.25 38.19 -54.26
CA GLU A 220 21.14 37.11 -53.83
C GLU A 220 22.54 37.61 -53.40
N ILE A 221 23.10 38.58 -54.14
CA ILE A 221 24.44 39.13 -53.87
C ILE A 221 24.47 40.19 -52.77
N THR A 222 23.32 40.70 -52.33
CA THR A 222 23.24 41.83 -51.39
C THR A 222 23.88 41.52 -50.03
N GLU A 223 23.67 40.32 -49.48
CA GLU A 223 24.31 39.91 -48.23
C GLU A 223 25.81 39.65 -48.40
N ALA A 224 26.23 39.19 -49.59
CA ALA A 224 27.64 39.03 -49.93
C ALA A 224 28.36 40.38 -50.07
N LEU A 225 27.71 41.39 -50.64
CA LEU A 225 28.22 42.76 -50.69
C LEU A 225 28.38 43.41 -49.30
N LYS A 226 27.70 42.90 -48.27
CA LYS A 226 27.91 43.29 -46.86
C LYS A 226 29.08 42.55 -46.21
N GLY A 227 29.74 41.64 -46.93
CA GLY A 227 30.92 40.92 -46.48
C GLY A 227 30.66 39.56 -45.83
N LYS A 228 29.44 39.01 -45.97
CA LYS A 228 29.10 37.66 -45.50
C LYS A 228 29.22 36.66 -46.63
N VAL A 229 29.57 35.41 -46.34
CA VAL A 229 29.41 34.32 -47.31
C VAL A 229 27.95 33.88 -47.28
N VAL A 230 27.32 33.77 -48.44
CA VAL A 230 25.91 33.37 -48.58
C VAL A 230 25.86 32.10 -49.41
N THR A 231 24.96 31.20 -49.05
CA THR A 231 24.66 30.01 -49.85
C THR A 231 23.18 29.92 -50.10
N ASP A 232 22.81 29.56 -51.33
CA ASP A 232 21.47 29.07 -51.62
C ASP A 232 21.54 27.61 -52.11
N LEU A 233 20.52 26.87 -51.69
CA LEU A 233 20.31 25.46 -51.97
C LEU A 233 19.05 25.25 -52.81
N LYS A 234 18.35 26.34 -53.18
CA LYS A 234 17.12 26.31 -53.96
C LYS A 234 17.37 25.88 -55.40
N ASP A 235 16.27 25.50 -56.06
CA ASP A 235 16.23 25.17 -57.48
C ASP A 235 16.81 26.35 -58.28
N LEU A 236 17.65 26.03 -59.29
CA LEU A 236 18.40 26.96 -60.15
C LEU A 236 17.46 27.78 -61.09
N ASP A 237 16.30 28.21 -60.60
CA ASP A 237 15.18 28.70 -61.39
C ASP A 237 15.38 30.11 -61.97
N GLU A 238 16.44 30.79 -61.56
CA GLU A 238 16.76 32.16 -61.98
C GLU A 238 17.20 32.26 -63.45
N ASP A 239 16.99 33.44 -64.05
CA ASP A 239 17.24 33.68 -65.47
C ASP A 239 18.75 33.64 -65.78
N GLU A 240 19.60 34.00 -64.83
CA GLU A 240 21.06 33.88 -64.89
C GLU A 240 21.58 32.43 -64.87
N ASN A 241 20.76 31.47 -64.44
CA ASN A 241 21.18 30.08 -64.14
C ASN A 241 20.77 29.09 -65.24
N GLU A 242 20.38 29.58 -66.42
CA GLU A 242 19.98 28.76 -67.59
C GLU A 242 21.07 27.73 -67.97
N PHE A 243 22.34 28.14 -67.96
CA PHE A 243 23.46 27.25 -68.28
C PHE A 243 23.62 26.14 -67.22
N GLU A 244 23.53 26.50 -65.94
CA GLU A 244 23.68 25.55 -64.86
C GLU A 244 22.49 24.57 -64.77
N ARG A 245 21.27 25.00 -65.14
CA ARG A 245 20.10 24.13 -65.28
C ARG A 245 20.25 23.10 -66.39
N GLU A 246 20.82 23.48 -67.53
CA GLU A 246 21.05 22.56 -68.65
C GLU A 246 22.03 21.43 -68.32
N LEU A 247 22.90 21.62 -67.31
CA LEU A 247 23.84 20.59 -66.87
C LEU A 247 23.16 19.43 -66.13
N ASP A 248 21.94 19.60 -65.61
CA ASP A 248 21.18 18.60 -64.85
C ASP A 248 22.00 17.95 -63.71
N LEU A 249 22.84 18.75 -63.06
CA LEU A 249 23.64 18.34 -61.91
C LEU A 249 23.09 19.00 -60.64
N PRO A 250 23.09 18.30 -59.49
CA PRO A 250 22.78 18.94 -58.23
C PRO A 250 23.98 19.81 -57.84
N LEU A 251 23.77 21.13 -57.83
CA LEU A 251 24.79 22.14 -57.54
C LEU A 251 24.40 22.93 -56.30
N TYR A 252 25.40 23.46 -55.60
CA TYR A 252 25.20 24.46 -54.55
C TYR A 252 25.84 25.77 -54.95
N GLU A 253 25.09 26.85 -54.74
CA GLU A 253 25.47 28.20 -55.10
C GLU A 253 26.10 28.87 -53.89
N ILE A 254 27.30 29.41 -54.09
CA ILE A 254 28.04 30.07 -53.03
C ILE A 254 28.47 31.45 -53.51
N TYR A 255 28.05 32.46 -52.75
CA TYR A 255 28.37 33.86 -52.96
C TYR A 255 29.43 34.31 -51.96
N ALA A 256 30.61 34.67 -52.47
CA ALA A 256 31.75 35.09 -51.68
C ALA A 256 32.14 36.55 -51.98
N PRO A 257 32.37 37.40 -50.95
CA PRO A 257 32.87 38.76 -51.16
C PRO A 257 34.33 38.74 -51.61
N LEU A 258 34.64 39.46 -52.68
CA LEU A 258 36.00 39.66 -53.17
C LEU A 258 36.49 41.05 -52.75
N ARG A 259 37.65 41.10 -52.10
CA ARG A 259 38.18 42.31 -51.46
C ARG A 259 39.36 42.90 -52.22
N ASP A 260 39.48 44.22 -52.12
CA ASP A 260 40.65 44.95 -52.53
C ASP A 260 41.79 44.70 -51.54
N SER A 261 42.92 44.20 -52.02
CA SER A 261 44.09 43.88 -51.20
C SER A 261 44.70 45.10 -50.52
N SER A 262 44.48 46.31 -51.07
CA SER A 262 45.06 47.55 -50.57
C SER A 262 44.15 48.31 -49.59
N SER A 263 42.83 48.26 -49.79
CA SER A 263 41.83 49.01 -49.02
C SER A 263 40.89 48.15 -48.19
N GLY A 264 40.89 46.83 -48.36
CA GLY A 264 40.00 45.88 -47.67
C GLY A 264 38.52 46.00 -48.03
N LYS A 265 38.18 46.90 -48.97
CA LYS A 265 36.82 47.15 -49.43
C LYS A 265 36.37 46.03 -50.37
N ILE A 266 35.09 45.66 -50.32
CA ILE A 266 34.50 44.67 -51.23
C ILE A 266 34.38 45.32 -52.62
N ILE A 267 35.04 44.75 -53.63
CA ILE A 267 35.04 45.24 -55.01
C ILE A 267 34.00 44.49 -55.84
N ALA A 268 33.86 43.19 -55.60
CA ALA A 268 33.04 42.29 -56.37
C ALA A 268 32.47 41.16 -55.49
N VAL A 269 31.51 40.42 -56.02
CA VAL A 269 31.04 39.15 -55.44
C VAL A 269 31.37 38.05 -56.43
N GLY A 270 32.11 37.04 -55.98
CA GLY A 270 32.31 35.80 -56.71
C GLY A 270 31.17 34.86 -56.39
N GLU A 271 30.44 34.42 -57.40
CA GLU A 271 29.45 33.36 -57.32
C GLU A 271 30.04 32.11 -57.98
N PHE A 272 29.87 30.96 -57.35
CA PHE A 272 30.36 29.71 -57.91
C PHE A 272 29.48 28.53 -57.52
N TYR A 273 29.55 27.52 -58.40
CA TYR A 273 28.71 26.33 -58.34
C TYR A 273 29.58 25.11 -58.04
N GLU A 274 29.35 24.46 -56.90
CA GLU A 274 30.02 23.22 -56.53
C GLU A 274 29.06 22.02 -56.62
N LYS A 275 29.59 20.83 -56.93
CA LYS A 275 28.79 19.60 -56.98
C LYS A 275 28.29 19.20 -55.60
N ALA A 276 26.98 19.07 -55.47
CA ALA A 276 26.32 18.69 -54.22
C ALA A 276 26.51 17.21 -53.82
N ASP A 277 26.92 16.33 -54.73
CA ASP A 277 26.90 14.88 -54.51
C ASP A 277 27.82 14.37 -53.39
N SER A 278 28.98 15.00 -53.18
CA SER A 278 29.90 14.66 -52.09
C SER A 278 29.29 15.04 -50.74
N LEU A 279 28.87 16.30 -50.61
CA LEU A 279 28.28 16.85 -49.40
C LEU A 279 26.95 16.17 -49.05
N LYS A 280 26.06 15.96 -50.03
CA LYS A 280 24.77 15.27 -49.84
C LYS A 280 24.96 13.82 -49.39
N ARG A 281 25.97 13.11 -49.88
CA ARG A 281 26.31 11.75 -49.39
C ARG A 281 26.82 11.76 -47.96
N GLU A 282 27.65 12.73 -47.60
CA GLU A 282 28.17 12.87 -46.23
C GLU A 282 27.05 13.24 -45.24
N VAL A 283 26.25 14.26 -45.56
CA VAL A 283 25.07 14.65 -44.77
C VAL A 283 24.10 13.48 -44.63
N ASN A 284 23.83 12.74 -45.72
CA ASN A 284 22.95 11.57 -45.66
C ASN A 284 23.51 10.44 -44.78
N ARG A 285 24.82 10.19 -44.82
CA ARG A 285 25.47 9.19 -43.97
C ARG A 285 25.34 9.56 -42.50
N VAL A 286 25.65 10.81 -42.16
CA VAL A 286 25.51 11.33 -40.80
C VAL A 286 24.04 11.25 -40.35
N ARG A 287 23.10 11.64 -41.22
CA ARG A 287 21.66 11.54 -40.97
C ARG A 287 21.23 10.10 -40.67
N GLN A 288 21.64 9.12 -41.48
CA GLN A 288 21.34 7.71 -41.25
C GLN A 288 21.92 7.21 -39.93
N GLN A 289 23.13 7.63 -39.56
CA GLN A 289 23.73 7.29 -38.26
C GLN A 289 22.93 7.88 -37.10
N VAL A 290 22.55 9.16 -37.17
CA VAL A 290 21.73 9.81 -36.13
C VAL A 290 20.37 9.10 -35.99
N TRP A 291 19.65 8.87 -37.08
CA TRP A 291 18.37 8.16 -37.04
C TRP A 291 18.51 6.73 -36.54
N GLY A 292 19.59 6.03 -36.90
CA GLY A 292 19.90 4.70 -36.39
C GLY A 292 20.13 4.68 -34.87
N VAL A 293 20.92 5.62 -34.35
CA VAL A 293 21.22 5.73 -32.91
C VAL A 293 19.97 6.12 -32.12
N VAL A 294 19.23 7.13 -32.55
CA VAL A 294 17.99 7.57 -31.87
C VAL A 294 16.92 6.48 -31.93
N GLY A 295 16.78 5.80 -33.08
CA GLY A 295 15.87 4.66 -33.24
C GLY A 295 16.23 3.47 -32.35
N ALA A 296 17.51 3.13 -32.25
CA ALA A 296 17.97 2.04 -31.38
C ALA A 296 17.75 2.38 -29.89
N ALA A 297 18.08 3.62 -29.47
CA ALA A 297 17.89 4.06 -28.09
C ALA A 297 16.41 4.08 -27.68
N THR A 298 15.53 4.56 -28.56
CA THR A 298 14.08 4.58 -28.32
C THR A 298 13.48 3.17 -28.26
N LEU A 299 13.91 2.26 -29.14
CA LEU A 299 13.50 0.86 -29.10
C LEU A 299 13.96 0.16 -27.80
N ALA A 300 15.20 0.42 -27.37
CA ALA A 300 15.72 -0.09 -26.10
C ALA A 300 14.90 0.41 -24.91
N MET A 301 14.57 1.71 -24.88
CA MET A 301 13.75 2.32 -23.83
C MET A 301 12.33 1.75 -23.81
N LEU A 302 11.70 1.55 -24.96
CA LEU A 302 10.38 0.94 -25.06
C LEU A 302 10.38 -0.53 -24.63
N SER A 303 11.42 -1.27 -24.99
CA SER A 303 11.58 -2.67 -24.59
C SER A 303 11.73 -2.77 -23.07
N LEU A 304 12.60 -1.95 -22.47
CA LEU A 304 12.78 -1.88 -21.02
C LEU A 304 11.46 -1.56 -20.31
N LEU A 305 10.76 -0.52 -20.76
CA LEU A 305 9.47 -0.13 -20.19
C LEU A 305 8.44 -1.26 -20.29
N PHE A 306 8.35 -1.92 -21.44
CA PHE A 306 7.47 -3.05 -21.64
C PHE A 306 7.75 -4.18 -20.67
N PHE A 307 9.03 -4.57 -20.48
CA PHE A 307 9.40 -5.63 -19.54
C PHE A 307 9.11 -5.26 -18.08
N ILE A 308 9.42 -4.03 -17.65
CA ILE A 308 9.13 -3.54 -16.30
C ILE A 308 7.62 -3.63 -16.03
N VAL A 309 6.82 -3.06 -16.93
CA VAL A 309 5.36 -3.04 -16.79
C VAL A 309 4.77 -4.45 -16.80
N ARG A 310 5.25 -5.34 -17.68
CA ARG A 310 4.77 -6.73 -17.73
C ARG A 310 5.14 -7.53 -16.48
N ARG A 311 6.34 -7.31 -15.93
CA ARG A 311 6.75 -7.93 -14.66
C ARG A 311 5.90 -7.43 -13.50
N GLY A 312 5.68 -6.13 -13.41
CA GLY A 312 4.81 -5.52 -12.38
C GLY A 312 3.40 -6.09 -12.41
N ASP A 313 2.78 -6.16 -13.58
CA ASP A 313 1.44 -6.75 -13.74
C ASP A 313 1.36 -8.19 -13.25
N LYS A 314 2.36 -9.01 -13.58
CA LYS A 314 2.37 -10.43 -13.19
C LYS A 314 2.49 -10.60 -11.68
N ILE A 315 3.32 -9.77 -11.03
CA ILE A 315 3.49 -9.74 -9.56
C ILE A 315 2.20 -9.31 -8.88
N ILE A 316 1.57 -8.23 -9.37
CA ILE A 316 0.32 -7.71 -8.80
C ILE A 316 -0.79 -8.76 -8.88
N GLN A 317 -0.93 -9.45 -10.02
CA GLN A 317 -1.92 -10.51 -10.19
C GLN A 317 -1.69 -11.67 -9.20
N GLN A 318 -0.44 -12.10 -9.01
CA GLN A 318 -0.10 -13.14 -8.05
C GLN A 318 -0.41 -12.72 -6.61
N GLN A 319 -0.08 -11.49 -6.23
CA GLN A 319 -0.37 -10.94 -4.90
C GLN A 319 -1.87 -10.84 -4.63
N GLN A 320 -2.67 -10.41 -5.62
CA GLN A 320 -4.13 -10.33 -5.47
C GLN A 320 -4.77 -11.69 -5.24
N VAL A 321 -4.31 -12.74 -5.93
CA VAL A 321 -4.80 -14.11 -5.72
C VAL A 321 -4.40 -14.62 -4.33
N ALA A 322 -3.14 -14.45 -3.94
CA ALA A 322 -2.66 -14.87 -2.63
C ALA A 322 -3.39 -14.16 -1.48
N LEU A 323 -3.64 -12.85 -1.61
CA LEU A 323 -4.37 -12.08 -0.61
C LEU A 323 -5.82 -12.55 -0.48
N ARG A 324 -6.51 -12.79 -1.61
CA ARG A 324 -7.90 -13.32 -1.57
C ARG A 324 -7.99 -14.67 -0.88
N LEU A 325 -7.04 -15.57 -1.13
CA LEU A 325 -6.99 -16.87 -0.47
C LEU A 325 -6.78 -16.73 1.03
N ARG A 326 -5.84 -15.87 1.46
CA ARG A 326 -5.60 -15.58 2.88
C ARG A 326 -6.83 -15.01 3.58
N LEU A 327 -7.53 -14.08 2.94
CA LEU A 327 -8.76 -13.51 3.47
C LEU A 327 -9.86 -14.57 3.63
N GLN A 328 -10.05 -15.43 2.62
CA GLN A 328 -11.00 -16.53 2.69
C GLN A 328 -10.67 -17.51 3.83
N GLU A 329 -9.39 -17.83 4.02
CA GLU A 329 -8.94 -18.69 5.11
C GLU A 329 -9.18 -18.05 6.48
N GLN A 330 -8.86 -16.77 6.65
CA GLN A 330 -9.12 -16.04 7.89
C GLN A 330 -10.61 -15.98 8.21
N THR A 331 -11.46 -15.66 7.23
CA THR A 331 -12.92 -15.65 7.44
C THR A 331 -13.43 -17.03 7.86
N ARG A 332 -12.94 -18.10 7.23
CA ARG A 332 -13.30 -19.47 7.59
C ARG A 332 -12.90 -19.81 9.03
N LEU A 333 -11.68 -19.45 9.45
CA LEU A 333 -11.21 -19.67 10.81
C LEU A 333 -12.03 -18.88 11.84
N HIS A 334 -12.38 -17.62 11.54
CA HIS A 334 -13.23 -16.81 12.41
C HIS A 334 -14.62 -17.42 12.58
N ILE A 335 -15.25 -17.87 11.50
CA ILE A 335 -16.56 -18.54 11.56
C ILE A 335 -16.46 -19.84 12.39
N SER A 336 -15.42 -20.65 12.15
CA SER A 336 -15.21 -21.89 12.91
C SER A 336 -14.97 -21.64 14.39
N ASN A 337 -14.20 -20.60 14.75
CA ASN A 337 -13.97 -20.22 16.13
C ASN A 337 -15.25 -19.73 16.82
N ALA A 338 -16.05 -18.90 16.14
CA ALA A 338 -17.34 -18.45 16.67
C ALA A 338 -18.30 -19.63 16.90
N GLU A 339 -18.32 -20.61 15.98
CA GLU A 339 -19.12 -21.82 16.14
C GLU A 339 -18.65 -22.68 17.33
N LEU A 340 -17.32 -22.85 17.49
CA LEU A 340 -16.74 -23.57 18.63
C LEU A 340 -17.07 -22.87 19.96
N GLN A 341 -16.91 -21.55 20.04
CA GLN A 341 -17.26 -20.78 21.23
C GLN A 341 -18.74 -20.95 21.60
N ARG A 342 -19.64 -20.92 20.60
CA ARG A 342 -21.07 -21.16 20.83
C ARG A 342 -21.35 -22.58 21.33
N LYS A 343 -20.68 -23.60 20.77
CA LYS A 343 -20.79 -25.00 21.23
C LYS A 343 -20.31 -25.16 22.66
N ILE A 344 -19.18 -24.54 23.02
CA ILE A 344 -18.64 -24.54 24.38
C ILE A 344 -19.64 -23.88 25.34
N ALA A 345 -20.11 -22.68 25.03
CA ALA A 345 -21.08 -21.97 25.86
C ALA A 345 -22.36 -22.79 26.11
N THR A 346 -22.89 -23.43 25.06
CA THR A 346 -24.09 -24.28 25.16
C THR A 346 -23.82 -25.53 26.01
N ALA A 347 -22.69 -26.20 25.81
CA ALA A 347 -22.31 -27.38 26.58
C ALA A 347 -22.11 -27.06 28.07
N THR A 348 -21.49 -25.92 28.38
CA THR A 348 -21.27 -25.48 29.76
C THR A 348 -22.59 -25.14 30.47
N GLN A 349 -23.52 -24.47 29.78
CA GLN A 349 -24.85 -24.19 30.35
C GLN A 349 -25.61 -25.48 30.67
N GLU A 350 -25.57 -26.45 29.76
CA GLU A 350 -26.24 -27.73 29.95
C GLU A 350 -25.59 -28.56 31.07
N PHE A 351 -24.26 -28.56 31.16
CA PHE A 351 -23.53 -29.21 32.24
C PHE A 351 -23.94 -28.63 33.61
N SER A 352 -23.96 -27.30 33.75
CA SER A 352 -24.39 -26.63 34.98
C SER A 352 -25.83 -26.98 35.36
N ARG A 353 -26.74 -27.03 34.38
CA ARG A 353 -28.14 -27.41 34.59
C ARG A 353 -28.27 -28.86 35.08
N VAL A 354 -27.61 -29.80 34.41
CA VAL A 354 -27.63 -31.23 34.78
C VAL A 354 -27.00 -31.45 36.15
N ASN A 355 -25.92 -30.74 36.45
CA ASN A 355 -25.25 -30.82 37.75
C ASN A 355 -26.17 -30.36 38.89
N GLU A 356 -26.87 -29.24 38.73
CA GLU A 356 -27.82 -28.75 39.75
C GLU A 356 -29.00 -29.72 39.96
N LEU A 357 -29.56 -30.27 38.87
CA LEU A 357 -30.60 -31.31 38.99
C LEU A 357 -30.09 -32.56 39.71
N THR A 358 -28.85 -32.95 39.44
CA THR A 358 -28.22 -34.11 40.09
C THR A 358 -28.02 -33.86 41.59
N LEU A 359 -27.51 -32.68 41.98
CA LEU A 359 -27.33 -32.31 43.38
C LEU A 359 -28.66 -32.28 44.14
N ARG A 360 -29.71 -31.71 43.53
CA ARG A 360 -31.07 -31.71 44.11
C ARG A 360 -31.59 -33.12 44.33
N ARG A 361 -31.42 -34.00 43.35
CA ARG A 361 -31.83 -35.41 43.44
C ARG A 361 -31.08 -36.15 44.56
N ILE A 362 -29.76 -35.99 44.63
CA ILE A 362 -28.95 -36.60 45.70
C ILE A 362 -29.40 -36.08 47.08
N GLY A 363 -29.66 -34.78 47.21
CA GLY A 363 -30.18 -34.19 48.45
C GLY A 363 -31.51 -34.80 48.88
N ALA A 364 -32.43 -35.05 47.94
CA ALA A 364 -33.70 -35.72 48.20
C ALA A 364 -33.51 -37.21 48.56
N ASP A 365 -32.68 -37.94 47.81
CA ASP A 365 -32.41 -39.37 48.07
C ASP A 365 -31.77 -39.59 49.47
N LEU A 366 -30.88 -38.68 49.91
CA LEU A 366 -30.32 -38.71 51.28
C LEU A 366 -31.38 -38.46 52.36
N HIS A 367 -32.33 -37.57 52.10
CA HIS A 367 -33.41 -37.27 53.03
C HIS A 367 -34.38 -38.45 53.17
N ASP A 368 -34.78 -39.02 52.04
CA ASP A 368 -35.83 -40.03 52.02
C ASP A 368 -35.33 -41.43 52.39
N GLY A 369 -34.06 -41.76 52.16
CA GLY A 369 -33.50 -43.04 52.55
C GLY A 369 -32.84 -43.02 53.94
N PRO A 370 -31.56 -42.63 54.04
CA PRO A 370 -30.78 -42.68 55.27
C PRO A 370 -31.41 -41.93 56.45
N ALA A 371 -31.97 -40.72 56.24
CA ALA A 371 -32.52 -39.93 57.34
C ALA A 371 -33.79 -40.56 57.94
N GLN A 372 -34.65 -41.14 57.09
CA GLN A 372 -35.84 -41.86 57.56
C GLN A 372 -35.47 -43.14 58.31
N LEU A 373 -34.50 -43.91 57.80
CA LEU A 373 -34.00 -45.12 58.46
C LEU A 373 -33.36 -44.80 59.83
N LEU A 374 -32.54 -43.76 59.92
CA LEU A 374 -31.95 -43.32 61.18
C LEU A 374 -33.00 -42.81 62.16
N THR A 375 -34.04 -42.12 61.68
CA THR A 375 -35.20 -41.73 62.51
C THR A 375 -35.93 -42.95 63.06
N LEU A 376 -36.14 -44.00 62.26
CA LEU A 376 -36.73 -45.25 62.72
C LEU A 376 -35.84 -45.96 63.75
N ILE A 377 -34.53 -45.99 63.54
CA ILE A 377 -33.56 -46.56 64.51
C ILE A 377 -33.67 -45.83 65.85
N LEU A 378 -33.69 -44.49 65.85
CA LEU A 378 -33.86 -43.71 67.09
C LEU A 378 -35.17 -44.02 67.81
N ILE A 379 -36.29 -44.08 67.09
CA ILE A 379 -37.61 -44.45 67.68
C ILE A 379 -37.56 -45.85 68.32
N ARG A 380 -36.89 -46.82 67.68
CA ARG A 380 -36.75 -48.19 68.23
C ARG A 380 -35.81 -48.25 69.42
N LEU A 381 -34.76 -47.43 69.44
CA LEU A 381 -33.87 -47.32 70.60
C LEU A 381 -34.58 -46.66 71.80
N ASP A 382 -35.42 -45.65 71.56
CA ASP A 382 -36.24 -45.02 72.60
C ASP A 382 -37.24 -46.03 73.21
N ASP A 383 -37.90 -46.85 72.38
CA ASP A 383 -38.82 -47.93 72.82
C ASP A 383 -38.11 -48.99 73.67
N LEU A 384 -36.88 -49.39 73.28
CA LEU A 384 -36.05 -50.32 74.05
C LEU A 384 -35.59 -49.74 75.38
N ALA A 385 -35.29 -48.43 75.44
CA ALA A 385 -34.89 -47.74 76.67
C ALA A 385 -36.03 -47.67 77.69
N GLU A 386 -37.28 -47.53 77.24
CA GLU A 386 -38.46 -47.42 78.12
C GLU A 386 -38.99 -48.78 78.59
N ASN A 387 -38.90 -49.83 77.75
CA ASN A 387 -39.61 -51.10 77.97
C ASN A 387 -38.74 -52.30 78.35
N CYS A 388 -37.41 -52.17 78.47
CA CYS A 388 -36.52 -53.26 78.89
C CYS A 388 -35.56 -52.88 80.02
N SER A 389 -35.65 -53.60 81.14
CA SER A 389 -34.87 -53.36 82.37
C SER A 389 -33.53 -54.12 82.45
N THR A 390 -33.21 -54.95 81.45
CA THR A 390 -32.00 -55.81 81.42
C THR A 390 -30.95 -55.38 80.40
N VAL A 391 -31.14 -54.24 79.73
CA VAL A 391 -30.23 -53.74 78.69
C VAL A 391 -29.17 -52.86 79.34
N ASP A 392 -27.93 -52.97 78.87
CA ASP A 392 -26.84 -52.08 79.28
C ASP A 392 -27.12 -50.65 78.80
N GLN A 393 -27.47 -49.78 79.74
CA GLN A 393 -27.89 -48.40 79.49
C GLN A 393 -26.78 -47.58 78.81
N GLU A 394 -25.52 -47.82 79.16
CA GLU A 394 -24.36 -47.07 78.63
C GLU A 394 -24.13 -47.38 77.15
N SER A 395 -24.19 -48.66 76.77
CA SER A 395 -24.14 -49.09 75.36
C SER A 395 -25.31 -48.53 74.55
N LEU A 396 -26.52 -48.48 75.13
CA LEU A 396 -27.72 -47.96 74.47
C LEU A 396 -27.62 -46.45 74.22
N GLU A 397 -27.15 -45.67 75.20
CA GLU A 397 -26.88 -44.24 75.04
C GLU A 397 -25.79 -43.97 74.00
N THR A 398 -24.74 -44.78 73.96
CA THR A 398 -23.67 -44.67 72.96
C THR A 398 -24.19 -44.87 71.53
N ILE A 399 -25.02 -45.90 71.30
CA ILE A 399 -25.61 -46.18 69.98
C ILE A 399 -26.63 -45.09 69.61
N ARG A 400 -27.41 -44.61 70.57
CA ARG A 400 -28.36 -43.50 70.37
C ARG A 400 -27.64 -42.21 69.99
N GLY A 401 -26.54 -41.89 70.67
CA GLY A 401 -25.66 -40.77 70.35
C GLY A 401 -25.13 -40.87 68.92
N ALA A 402 -24.54 -42.00 68.56
CA ALA A 402 -24.01 -42.22 67.21
C ALA A 402 -25.09 -42.15 66.10
N ALA A 403 -26.30 -42.68 66.35
CA ALA A 403 -27.42 -42.59 65.40
C ALA A 403 -27.97 -41.16 65.28
N THR A 404 -27.96 -40.41 66.38
CA THR A 404 -28.34 -38.99 66.41
C THR A 404 -27.34 -38.18 65.61
N ASP A 405 -26.04 -38.37 65.86
CA ASP A 405 -24.96 -37.68 65.14
C ASP A 405 -25.01 -37.99 63.64
N ALA A 406 -25.19 -39.26 63.27
CA ALA A 406 -25.35 -39.66 61.87
C ALA A 406 -26.60 -39.03 61.21
N LEU A 407 -27.72 -38.91 61.95
CA LEU A 407 -28.93 -38.27 61.44
C LEU A 407 -28.74 -36.77 61.24
N HIS A 408 -28.02 -36.12 62.15
CA HIS A 408 -27.62 -34.72 62.02
C HIS A 408 -26.74 -34.53 60.78
N GLU A 409 -25.71 -35.37 60.60
CA GLU A 409 -24.80 -35.30 59.47
C GLU A 409 -25.52 -35.51 58.12
N VAL A 410 -26.42 -36.50 58.02
CA VAL A 410 -27.23 -36.74 56.82
C VAL A 410 -28.16 -35.56 56.52
N ARG A 411 -28.82 -34.99 57.54
CA ARG A 411 -29.70 -33.82 57.36
C ARG A 411 -28.92 -32.58 56.94
N ASP A 412 -27.73 -32.38 57.49
CA ASP A 412 -26.88 -31.26 57.14
C ASP A 412 -26.32 -31.38 55.73
N LEU A 413 -25.97 -32.60 55.29
CA LEU A 413 -25.61 -32.88 53.89
C LEU A 413 -26.79 -32.64 52.94
N SER A 414 -27.97 -33.18 53.25
CA SER A 414 -29.18 -33.00 52.43
C SER A 414 -29.56 -31.52 52.28
N ARG A 415 -29.57 -30.76 53.39
CA ARG A 415 -29.84 -29.31 53.38
C ARG A 415 -28.76 -28.51 52.69
N GLY A 416 -27.49 -28.94 52.76
CA GLY A 416 -26.39 -28.31 52.02
C GLY A 416 -26.51 -28.49 50.51
N LEU A 417 -27.08 -29.61 50.05
CA LEU A 417 -27.29 -29.93 48.65
C LEU A 417 -28.55 -29.28 48.06
N ALA A 418 -29.61 -29.10 48.86
CA ALA A 418 -30.86 -28.47 48.42
C ALA A 418 -30.74 -26.94 48.32
N LEU A 419 -31.07 -26.38 47.15
CA LEU A 419 -31.26 -24.94 47.03
C LEU A 419 -32.65 -24.51 47.48
N PRO A 420 -32.80 -23.39 48.22
CA PRO A 420 -34.09 -22.76 48.41
C PRO A 420 -34.74 -22.36 47.08
N GLU A 421 -36.06 -22.22 47.10
CA GLU A 421 -36.79 -21.47 46.07
C GLU A 421 -36.40 -20.00 46.15
N ILE A 422 -35.43 -19.61 45.33
CA ILE A 422 -34.93 -18.23 45.26
C ILE A 422 -35.52 -17.43 44.11
N ASN A 423 -36.38 -18.03 43.27
CA ASN A 423 -36.87 -17.42 42.03
C ASN A 423 -37.47 -16.02 42.27
N ASP A 424 -38.27 -15.88 43.32
CA ASP A 424 -39.04 -14.67 43.62
C ASP A 424 -38.32 -13.68 44.54
N LEU A 425 -37.12 -14.03 45.03
CA LEU A 425 -36.33 -13.16 45.92
C LEU A 425 -35.50 -12.15 45.14
N SER A 426 -35.37 -10.92 45.64
CA SER A 426 -34.33 -9.99 45.18
C SER A 426 -32.93 -10.48 45.57
N LEU A 427 -31.87 -9.95 44.94
CA LEU A 427 -30.49 -10.29 45.30
C LEU A 427 -30.17 -9.96 46.78
N VAL A 428 -30.77 -8.89 47.30
CA VAL A 428 -30.63 -8.51 48.72
C VAL A 428 -31.22 -9.59 49.62
N GLU A 429 -32.46 -9.99 49.36
CA GLU A 429 -33.16 -11.03 50.14
C GLU A 429 -32.46 -12.39 50.04
N GLU A 430 -31.92 -12.72 48.86
CA GLU A 430 -31.14 -13.93 48.63
C GLU A 430 -29.88 -13.99 49.49
N LEU A 431 -29.09 -12.90 49.52
CA LEU A 431 -27.86 -12.82 50.32
C LEU A 431 -28.16 -12.85 51.82
N GLN A 432 -29.22 -12.17 52.25
CA GLN A 432 -29.71 -12.23 53.63
C GLN A 432 -30.11 -13.66 54.01
N LEU A 433 -30.81 -14.38 53.12
CA LEU A 433 -31.24 -15.75 53.35
C LEU A 433 -30.04 -16.70 53.50
N VAL A 434 -29.02 -16.58 52.65
CA VAL A 434 -27.80 -17.41 52.75
C VAL A 434 -27.10 -17.18 54.09
N ALA A 435 -26.89 -15.93 54.47
CA ALA A 435 -26.23 -15.57 55.72
C ALA A 435 -27.03 -16.09 56.93
N GLN A 436 -28.34 -15.79 56.99
CA GLN A 436 -29.20 -16.24 58.09
C GLN A 436 -29.17 -17.76 58.27
N ARG A 437 -29.22 -18.52 57.17
CA ARG A 437 -29.13 -19.99 57.22
C ARG A 437 -27.76 -20.48 57.68
N HIS A 438 -26.69 -19.78 57.31
CA HIS A 438 -25.36 -20.08 57.80
C HIS A 438 -25.30 -19.88 59.31
N GLU A 439 -25.72 -18.72 59.81
CA GLU A 439 -25.72 -18.39 61.24
C GLU A 439 -26.55 -19.40 62.07
N GLN A 440 -27.73 -19.79 61.57
CA GLN A 440 -28.58 -20.81 62.22
C GLN A 440 -27.91 -22.18 62.33
N ARG A 441 -27.04 -22.53 61.36
CA ARG A 441 -26.37 -23.83 61.31
C ARG A 441 -25.08 -23.85 62.12
N THR A 442 -24.31 -22.77 62.12
CA THR A 442 -22.96 -22.73 62.70
C THR A 442 -22.90 -22.01 64.04
N GLY A 443 -23.91 -21.21 64.40
CA GLY A 443 -23.90 -20.35 65.57
C GLY A 443 -22.95 -19.15 65.48
N THR A 444 -22.28 -18.96 64.33
CA THR A 444 -21.37 -17.82 64.08
C THR A 444 -22.15 -16.64 63.51
N LYS A 445 -21.70 -15.41 63.75
CA LYS A 445 -22.31 -14.20 63.18
C LYS A 445 -21.68 -13.81 61.85
N VAL A 446 -22.51 -13.42 60.89
CA VAL A 446 -22.10 -12.92 59.58
C VAL A 446 -22.46 -11.44 59.48
N THR A 447 -21.46 -10.59 59.22
CA THR A 447 -21.70 -9.16 58.96
C THR A 447 -22.06 -8.96 57.49
N LEU A 448 -23.25 -8.45 57.20
CA LEU A 448 -23.70 -8.15 55.84
C LEU A 448 -23.54 -6.65 55.54
N THR A 449 -22.76 -6.33 54.49
CA THR A 449 -22.59 -4.97 53.98
C THR A 449 -23.08 -4.92 52.54
N LEU A 450 -24.35 -4.55 52.34
CA LEU A 450 -24.99 -4.53 51.03
C LEU A 450 -25.14 -3.08 50.54
N GLY A 451 -24.52 -2.75 49.41
CA GLY A 451 -24.73 -1.49 48.69
C GLY A 451 -25.97 -1.53 47.80
N LEU A 452 -26.04 -0.61 46.83
CA LEU A 452 -27.02 -0.73 45.74
C LEU A 452 -26.73 -2.02 44.96
N LEU A 453 -27.77 -2.82 44.72
CA LEU A 453 -27.72 -4.04 43.92
C LEU A 453 -28.79 -3.96 42.81
N PRO A 454 -28.62 -4.69 41.68
CA PRO A 454 -29.63 -4.74 40.63
C PRO A 454 -30.97 -5.27 41.16
N GLU A 455 -32.06 -4.64 40.77
CA GLU A 455 -33.42 -5.02 41.18
C GLU A 455 -33.85 -6.37 40.57
N ALA A 456 -33.33 -6.70 39.39
CA ALA A 456 -33.55 -7.97 38.71
C ALA A 456 -32.23 -8.60 38.28
N ALA A 457 -32.10 -9.92 38.50
CA ALA A 457 -30.96 -10.72 38.04
C ALA A 457 -31.47 -12.04 37.44
N PRO A 458 -30.86 -12.54 36.35
CA PRO A 458 -31.20 -13.84 35.79
C PRO A 458 -31.03 -14.96 36.82
N LEU A 459 -31.96 -15.93 36.85
CA LEU A 459 -31.92 -17.05 37.78
C LEU A 459 -30.55 -17.78 37.82
N PRO A 460 -29.85 -18.04 36.70
CA PRO A 460 -28.51 -18.66 36.74
C PRO A 460 -27.49 -17.87 37.58
N LEU A 461 -27.54 -16.54 37.51
CA LEU A 461 -26.66 -15.67 38.28
C LEU A 461 -27.00 -15.73 39.77
N LYS A 462 -28.29 -15.67 40.12
CA LYS A 462 -28.78 -15.85 41.50
C LYS A 462 -28.29 -17.17 42.09
N LEU A 463 -28.59 -18.30 41.44
CA LEU A 463 -28.13 -19.63 41.85
C LEU A 463 -26.59 -19.70 42.05
N CYS A 464 -25.83 -19.04 41.17
CA CYS A 464 -24.38 -18.95 41.28
C CYS A 464 -23.94 -18.16 42.52
N LEU A 465 -24.53 -16.99 42.75
CA LEU A 465 -24.24 -16.14 43.91
C LEU A 465 -24.62 -16.82 45.23
N TYR A 466 -25.80 -17.47 45.31
CA TYR A 466 -26.20 -18.26 46.47
C TYR A 466 -25.14 -19.29 46.83
N ARG A 467 -24.72 -20.08 45.84
CA ARG A 467 -23.74 -21.16 46.02
C ARG A 467 -22.35 -20.62 46.36
N PHE A 468 -21.95 -19.52 45.73
CA PHE A 468 -20.71 -18.82 46.03
C PHE A 468 -20.65 -18.40 47.51
N VAL A 469 -21.66 -17.69 47.99
CA VAL A 469 -21.70 -17.22 49.37
C VAL A 469 -21.84 -18.38 50.35
N GLN A 470 -22.67 -19.38 50.04
CA GLN A 470 -22.87 -20.57 50.88
C GLN A 470 -21.55 -21.33 51.09
N GLU A 471 -20.83 -21.60 50.01
CA GLU A 471 -19.58 -22.35 50.04
C GLU A 471 -18.45 -21.53 50.66
N ALA A 472 -18.36 -20.23 50.33
CA ALA A 472 -17.36 -19.35 50.93
C ALA A 472 -17.55 -19.19 52.45
N LEU A 473 -18.77 -19.01 52.95
CA LEU A 473 -19.07 -19.00 54.38
C LEU A 473 -18.81 -20.35 55.04
N SER A 474 -19.15 -21.46 54.36
CA SER A 474 -18.85 -22.80 54.85
C SER A 474 -17.35 -23.05 55.00
N ASN A 475 -16.55 -22.56 54.05
CA ASN A 475 -15.10 -22.64 54.11
C ASN A 475 -14.53 -21.74 55.21
N ALA A 476 -15.05 -20.52 55.37
CA ALA A 476 -14.69 -19.65 56.50
C ALA A 476 -14.99 -20.30 57.86
N TYR A 477 -16.13 -20.96 58.01
CA TYR A 477 -16.43 -21.70 59.25
C TYR A 477 -15.46 -22.85 59.50
N ARG A 478 -15.22 -23.68 58.48
CA ARG A 478 -14.39 -24.89 58.60
C ARG A 478 -12.91 -24.58 58.82
N HIS A 479 -12.39 -23.52 58.21
CA HIS A 479 -10.96 -23.22 58.18
C HIS A 479 -10.55 -22.06 59.08
N ALA A 480 -11.48 -21.17 59.44
CA ALA A 480 -11.23 -20.01 60.30
C ALA A 480 -12.10 -20.00 61.57
N ASN A 481 -12.74 -21.13 61.92
CA ASN A 481 -13.71 -21.24 63.04
C ASN A 481 -14.84 -20.19 62.99
N GLY A 482 -15.10 -19.63 61.81
CA GLY A 482 -16.10 -18.59 61.58
C GLY A 482 -15.78 -17.24 62.25
N GLU A 483 -14.51 -16.96 62.51
CA GLU A 483 -14.08 -15.69 63.08
C GLU A 483 -14.14 -14.57 62.03
N GLY A 484 -14.84 -13.47 62.36
CA GLY A 484 -14.86 -12.25 61.54
C GLY A 484 -15.49 -12.38 60.16
N GLN A 485 -16.51 -13.24 59.99
CA GLN A 485 -17.18 -13.44 58.70
C GLN A 485 -17.91 -12.17 58.22
N VAL A 486 -17.57 -11.70 57.01
CA VAL A 486 -18.19 -10.54 56.35
C VAL A 486 -18.57 -10.90 54.93
N VAL A 487 -19.80 -10.57 54.53
CA VAL A 487 -20.27 -10.63 53.14
C VAL A 487 -20.53 -9.21 52.67
N GLN A 488 -19.85 -8.79 51.60
CA GLN A 488 -20.02 -7.48 51.01
C GLN A 488 -20.47 -7.61 49.56
N ALA A 489 -21.49 -6.85 49.16
CA ALA A 489 -21.95 -6.81 47.77
C ALA A 489 -22.25 -5.38 47.35
N GLN A 490 -21.79 -4.98 46.16
CA GLN A 490 -22.12 -3.66 45.59
C GLN A 490 -22.23 -3.75 44.06
N TYR A 491 -23.04 -2.86 43.50
CA TYR A 491 -23.16 -2.64 42.08
C TYR A 491 -22.70 -1.22 41.73
N ILE A 492 -21.59 -1.10 41.00
CA ILE A 492 -21.02 0.18 40.55
C ILE A 492 -20.58 0.02 39.09
N ASP A 493 -20.88 1.02 38.24
CA ASP A 493 -20.45 1.07 36.84
C ASP A 493 -20.75 -0.21 36.03
N GLU A 494 -21.97 -0.75 36.15
CA GLU A 494 -22.42 -1.99 35.49
C GLU A 494 -21.68 -3.26 35.96
N ILE A 495 -20.97 -3.20 37.08
CA ILE A 495 -20.24 -4.34 37.64
C ILE A 495 -20.81 -4.67 39.02
N LEU A 496 -21.35 -5.88 39.14
CA LEU A 496 -21.72 -6.49 40.42
C LEU A 496 -20.49 -7.13 41.04
N ASN A 497 -20.06 -6.60 42.17
CA ASN A 497 -18.97 -7.15 42.98
C ASN A 497 -19.55 -7.79 44.23
N ILE A 498 -19.15 -9.03 44.52
CA ILE A 498 -19.46 -9.71 45.77
C ILE A 498 -18.18 -10.30 46.36
N SER A 499 -18.02 -10.15 47.67
CA SER A 499 -16.90 -10.72 48.40
C SER A 499 -17.35 -11.34 49.71
N VAL A 500 -16.66 -12.41 50.09
CA VAL A 500 -16.81 -13.07 51.38
C VAL A 500 -15.44 -13.12 52.04
N ARG A 501 -15.34 -12.57 53.24
CA ARG A 501 -14.09 -12.46 54.00
C ARG A 501 -14.22 -13.12 55.37
N ASP A 502 -13.14 -13.74 55.83
CA ASP A 502 -12.92 -14.18 57.21
C ASP A 502 -11.66 -13.53 57.80
N SER A 503 -11.52 -13.62 59.12
CA SER A 503 -10.34 -13.15 59.88
C SER A 503 -9.46 -14.29 60.39
N GLY A 504 -9.50 -15.45 59.72
CA GLY A 504 -8.75 -16.64 60.12
C GLY A 504 -7.25 -16.58 59.84
N PRO A 505 -6.54 -17.70 60.01
CA PRO A 505 -5.08 -17.76 59.81
C PRO A 505 -4.63 -17.67 58.34
N GLY A 506 -5.56 -17.55 57.38
CA GLY A 506 -5.27 -17.57 55.95
C GLY A 506 -4.94 -18.96 55.39
N MET A 507 -4.71 -19.03 54.09
CA MET A 507 -4.27 -20.21 53.37
C MET A 507 -2.74 -20.22 53.25
N ALA A 508 -2.14 -21.39 53.44
CA ALA A 508 -0.70 -21.56 53.24
C ALA A 508 -0.30 -21.31 51.76
N ALA A 509 0.86 -20.71 51.52
CA ALA A 509 1.28 -20.23 50.20
C ALA A 509 1.49 -21.37 49.16
N ASP A 510 1.81 -22.57 49.63
CA ASP A 510 1.85 -23.81 48.84
C ASP A 510 0.46 -24.28 48.38
N ALA A 511 -0.59 -23.92 49.12
CA ALA A 511 -1.97 -24.22 48.79
C ALA A 511 -2.55 -23.35 47.66
N LEU A 512 -2.01 -22.16 47.45
CA LEU A 512 -2.39 -21.26 46.35
C LEU A 512 -1.76 -21.66 45.00
N LEU A 513 -0.62 -22.36 45.01
CA LEU A 513 0.19 -22.66 43.81
C LEU A 513 -0.06 -24.05 43.19
N GLN A 514 -0.70 -24.97 43.91
CA GLN A 514 -1.02 -26.33 43.41
C GLN A 514 -2.52 -26.46 43.05
N GLU A 515 -2.94 -25.91 41.91
CA GLU A 515 -4.36 -25.92 41.50
C GLU A 515 -4.95 -27.32 41.14
N THR A 516 -4.17 -28.41 41.12
CA THR A 516 -4.58 -29.64 40.38
C THR A 516 -4.76 -30.96 41.14
N SER A 517 -4.39 -31.11 42.42
CA SER A 517 -4.37 -32.46 43.03
C SER A 517 -4.79 -32.51 44.51
N GLY A 518 -6.10 -32.55 44.79
CA GLY A 518 -6.58 -32.89 46.13
C GLY A 518 -8.10 -32.91 46.28
N ARG A 519 -8.63 -33.96 46.93
CA ARG A 519 -10.07 -34.14 47.26
C ARG A 519 -10.71 -32.96 48.03
N ASN A 520 -9.91 -32.13 48.69
CA ASN A 520 -10.37 -30.99 49.50
C ASN A 520 -10.54 -29.66 48.72
N ARG A 521 -10.22 -29.60 47.41
CA ARG A 521 -10.30 -28.35 46.60
C ARG A 521 -11.40 -28.33 45.52
N LEU A 522 -12.26 -29.35 45.47
CA LEU A 522 -13.39 -29.40 44.53
C LEU A 522 -14.36 -28.22 44.70
N GLY A 523 -14.54 -27.71 45.92
CA GLY A 523 -15.43 -26.58 46.21
C GLY A 523 -15.00 -25.29 45.50
N LEU A 524 -13.77 -24.83 45.74
CA LEU A 524 -13.23 -23.60 45.15
C LEU A 524 -13.02 -23.71 43.63
N ALA A 525 -12.55 -24.86 43.13
CA ALA A 525 -12.42 -25.10 41.70
C ALA A 525 -13.80 -25.10 40.99
N GLY A 526 -14.81 -25.69 41.63
CA GLY A 526 -16.20 -25.66 41.16
C GLY A 526 -16.82 -24.26 41.18
N LEU A 527 -16.52 -23.45 42.19
CA LEU A 527 -16.95 -22.05 42.27
C LEU A 527 -16.30 -21.19 41.17
N ARG A 528 -14.98 -21.30 40.98
CA ARG A 528 -14.25 -20.60 39.91
C ARG A 528 -14.87 -20.91 38.55
N TYR A 529 -15.01 -22.21 38.23
CA TYR A 529 -15.60 -22.65 36.96
C TYR A 529 -17.02 -22.11 36.77
N ARG A 530 -17.84 -22.11 37.82
CA ARG A 530 -19.23 -21.62 37.75
C ARG A 530 -19.30 -20.10 37.51
N ILE A 531 -18.46 -19.31 38.18
CA ILE A 531 -18.41 -17.86 38.01
C ILE A 531 -17.91 -17.49 36.61
N GLU A 532 -16.81 -18.11 36.17
CA GLU A 532 -16.25 -17.88 34.84
C GLU A 532 -17.19 -18.35 33.72
N SER A 533 -17.97 -19.41 33.94
CA SER A 533 -18.98 -19.89 32.97
C SER A 533 -20.12 -18.92 32.71
N LEU A 534 -20.38 -18.01 33.65
CA LEU A 534 -21.37 -16.93 33.52
C LEU A 534 -20.73 -15.61 33.07
N GLY A 535 -19.46 -15.63 32.63
CA GLY A 535 -18.73 -14.44 32.21
C GLY A 535 -18.22 -13.58 33.36
N GLY A 536 -18.22 -14.10 34.58
CA GLY A 536 -17.70 -13.41 35.76
C GLY A 536 -16.20 -13.67 36.00
N LEU A 537 -15.59 -12.84 36.84
CA LEU A 537 -14.21 -12.99 37.30
C LEU A 537 -14.20 -13.54 38.73
N PHE A 538 -13.35 -14.52 39.01
CA PHE A 538 -13.15 -15.06 40.36
C PHE A 538 -11.72 -14.83 40.84
N SER A 539 -11.57 -14.30 42.05
CA SER A 539 -10.27 -14.13 42.70
C SER A 539 -10.31 -14.58 44.15
N ILE A 540 -9.15 -15.01 44.65
CA ILE A 540 -8.95 -15.34 46.06
C ILE A 540 -7.72 -14.59 46.53
N ASP A 541 -7.89 -13.79 47.57
CA ASP A 541 -6.82 -13.10 48.27
C ASP A 541 -6.72 -13.70 49.68
N SER A 542 -5.57 -14.23 50.06
CA SER A 542 -5.39 -14.88 51.36
C SER A 542 -4.05 -14.50 51.97
N GLY A 543 -4.04 -14.24 53.28
CA GLY A 543 -2.85 -13.89 54.04
C GLY A 543 -3.03 -14.11 55.54
N ALA A 544 -2.03 -13.72 56.34
CA ALA A 544 -2.04 -13.93 57.79
C ALA A 544 -3.18 -13.22 58.55
N SER A 545 -3.90 -12.31 57.88
CA SER A 545 -5.04 -11.57 58.43
C SER A 545 -6.40 -12.11 57.99
N GLY A 546 -6.45 -13.26 57.30
CA GLY A 546 -7.67 -13.90 56.82
C GLY A 546 -7.70 -14.18 55.32
N THR A 547 -8.84 -14.71 54.85
CA THR A 547 -9.08 -14.98 53.41
C THR A 547 -10.26 -14.16 52.90
N SER A 548 -10.15 -13.67 51.67
CA SER A 548 -11.18 -12.96 50.93
C SER A 548 -11.38 -13.63 49.58
N VAL A 549 -12.58 -14.11 49.33
CA VAL A 549 -12.97 -14.68 48.03
C VAL A 549 -13.87 -13.66 47.35
N ASN A 550 -13.57 -13.31 46.10
CA ASN A 550 -14.29 -12.29 45.35
C ASN A 550 -14.85 -12.85 44.04
N ALA A 551 -16.06 -12.42 43.67
CA ALA A 551 -16.66 -12.67 42.37
C ALA A 551 -17.16 -11.35 41.77
N GLN A 552 -16.93 -11.17 40.47
CA GLN A 552 -17.34 -9.98 39.73
C GLN A 552 -18.14 -10.37 38.50
N PHE A 553 -19.24 -9.68 38.22
CA PHE A 553 -20.05 -9.90 37.03
C PHE A 553 -20.32 -8.58 36.34
N LYS A 554 -20.09 -8.53 35.02
CA LYS A 554 -20.50 -7.39 34.19
C LYS A 554 -21.96 -7.60 33.77
N PHE A 555 -22.83 -6.67 34.15
CA PHE A 555 -24.26 -6.67 33.82
C PHE A 555 -24.54 -6.13 32.41
#